data_AF-A0A177CUG1-F1
#
_entry.id   AF-A0A177CUG1-F1
#
_cell.length_a   1.000
_cell.length_b   1.000
_cell.length_c   1.000
_cell.angle_alpha   90.00
_cell.angle_beta   90.00
_cell.angle_gamma   90.00
#
_symmetry.space_group_name_H-M   'P 1'
#
loop_
_entity.id
_entity.type
_entity.pdbx_description
1 polymer ?
#
loop_
_entity_poly.entity_id
_entity_poly.type
_entity_poly.pdbx_seq_one_letter_code
_entity_poly.pdbx_strand_id
1 'polypeptide(L)'
;MAKNRQFTIGWICPLPLEKEAARLVLDEEYPQEEVQYQNAYYLGGRIGKHQVVIGVQRRIGLSQAAILAEKMRAGFPNIRYFLLVGIAGGVPRYGPAGATSEIVLGDVVVSSPRGNHGGVLQYDKGAWEGEGRLNFRGHTNGVPGDLMAAVNNFRAEGSSQTNITEVLEQMRLRLDNDRQHQYDDPGPGRDRLFKDIYEHQGTELDDCRVCCDADYVESRADRGSGATRQVDKPSVHFGNIASSNQLQISAIERNRVQQEHDVICFEMEAAGVMDEYPCVVVRGICDYADSHKNKGWQNYAAATAAAYAKGLLAMIPTVDATCSAQSAEQSSSQHSANITNMTFGNNTGGIQARDFHGNVQFGRC
;
A
#
# COMPACT_ATOMS: atom_id res chain seq x y z
N MET A 1 11.92 10.78 23.30
CA MET A 1 11.12 11.65 22.42
C MET A 1 11.95 12.38 21.36
N ALA A 2 13.09 13.03 21.67
CA ALA A 2 13.90 13.72 20.65
C ALA A 2 14.39 12.79 19.52
N LYS A 3 14.89 11.58 19.85
CA LYS A 3 15.31 10.57 18.86
C LYS A 3 14.16 10.14 17.93
N ASN A 4 12.94 9.99 18.44
CA ASN A 4 11.79 9.57 17.62
C ASN A 4 11.42 10.57 16.52
N ARG A 5 11.86 11.83 16.61
CA ARG A 5 11.61 12.84 15.57
C ARG A 5 12.48 12.65 14.33
N GLN A 6 13.48 11.77 14.38
CA GLN A 6 14.29 11.47 13.20
C GLN A 6 13.52 10.66 12.16
N PHE A 7 12.54 9.84 12.58
CA PHE A 7 11.79 8.97 11.69
C PHE A 7 10.80 9.75 10.84
N THR A 8 10.93 9.59 9.53
CA THR A 8 10.12 10.29 8.51
C THR A 8 9.27 9.33 7.69
N ILE A 9 9.52 8.04 7.79
CA ILE A 9 8.77 7.00 7.11
C ILE A 9 8.22 6.02 8.15
N GLY A 10 6.89 5.83 8.14
CA GLY A 10 6.24 4.75 8.87
C GLY A 10 6.03 3.56 7.95
N TRP A 11 6.57 2.39 8.28
CA TRP A 11 6.36 1.16 7.53
C TRP A 11 5.44 0.24 8.33
N ILE A 12 4.29 -0.13 7.77
CA ILE A 12 3.32 -0.98 8.44
C ILE A 12 3.32 -2.36 7.79
N CYS A 13 3.50 -3.38 8.63
CA CYS A 13 3.45 -4.79 8.28
C CYS A 13 2.21 -5.43 8.94
N PRO A 14 1.26 -5.93 8.16
CA PRO A 14 0.13 -6.71 8.68
C PRO A 14 0.52 -7.98 9.46
N LEU A 15 1.59 -8.68 9.05
CA LEU A 15 2.00 -9.98 9.53
C LEU A 15 3.48 -10.01 9.98
N PRO A 16 3.86 -10.93 10.89
CA PRO A 16 5.25 -11.09 11.32
C PRO A 16 6.23 -11.42 10.20
N LEU A 17 5.85 -12.25 9.22
CA LEU A 17 6.73 -12.59 8.09
C LEU A 17 7.02 -11.37 7.20
N GLU A 18 6.07 -10.45 7.09
CA GLU A 18 6.25 -9.21 6.32
C GLU A 18 7.17 -8.24 7.05
N LYS A 19 7.11 -8.22 8.39
CA LYS A 19 8.09 -7.49 9.22
C LYS A 19 9.50 -8.07 9.06
N GLU A 20 9.64 -9.40 8.99
CA GLU A 20 10.94 -10.04 8.72
C GLU A 20 11.51 -9.55 7.38
N ALA A 21 10.71 -9.60 6.31
CA ALA A 21 11.09 -9.09 4.99
C ALA A 21 11.47 -7.59 5.05
N ALA A 22 10.69 -6.77 5.76
CA ALA A 22 10.99 -5.35 5.95
C ALA A 22 12.32 -5.12 6.71
N ARG A 23 12.63 -5.93 7.73
CA ARG A 23 13.92 -5.84 8.44
C ARG A 23 15.09 -6.19 7.52
N LEU A 24 14.94 -7.23 6.69
CA LEU A 24 15.99 -7.73 5.81
C LEU A 24 16.38 -6.74 4.71
N VAL A 25 15.52 -5.78 4.37
CA VAL A 25 15.85 -4.72 3.38
C VAL A 25 16.47 -3.47 3.99
N LEU A 26 16.48 -3.30 5.32
CA LEU A 26 17.15 -2.17 5.97
C LEU A 26 18.64 -2.13 5.64
N ASP A 27 19.19 -0.96 5.35
CA ASP A 27 20.65 -0.78 5.23
C ASP A 27 21.32 -0.80 6.60
N GLU A 28 20.61 -0.34 7.63
CA GLU A 28 21.06 -0.28 9.00
C GLU A 28 19.86 -0.50 9.94
N GLU A 29 20.07 -1.32 10.97
CA GLU A 29 19.09 -1.57 12.03
C GLU A 29 19.53 -0.86 13.31
N TYR A 30 18.61 -0.13 13.94
CA TYR A 30 18.90 0.64 15.14
C TYR A 30 18.63 -0.16 16.42
N PRO A 31 19.39 0.11 17.50
CA PRO A 31 19.13 -0.53 18.79
C PRO A 31 17.72 -0.26 19.30
N GLN A 32 17.11 -1.25 19.96
CA GLN A 32 15.72 -1.19 20.39
C GLN A 32 15.43 -0.05 21.38
N GLU A 33 16.43 0.36 22.16
CA GLU A 33 16.37 1.45 23.13
C GLU A 33 16.14 2.81 22.44
N GLU A 34 16.48 2.93 21.16
CA GLU A 34 16.31 4.15 20.38
C GLU A 34 14.93 4.29 19.75
N VAL A 35 14.15 3.20 19.77
CA VAL A 35 12.89 3.08 19.04
C VAL A 35 11.80 2.63 20.00
N GLN A 36 11.44 3.55 20.90
CA GLN A 36 10.45 3.29 21.94
C GLN A 36 9.34 4.33 21.93
N TYR A 37 8.12 3.84 21.98
CA TYR A 37 6.96 4.64 22.28
C TYR A 37 5.90 3.77 22.97
N GLN A 38 5.58 4.13 24.22
CA GLN A 38 4.72 3.32 25.09
C GLN A 38 5.23 1.87 25.22
N ASN A 39 4.36 0.92 25.61
CA ASN A 39 4.67 -0.50 25.72
C ASN A 39 4.48 -1.25 24.39
N ALA A 40 4.86 -0.62 23.27
CA ALA A 40 4.78 -1.21 21.94
C ALA A 40 6.18 -1.40 21.35
N TYR A 41 6.41 -2.56 20.73
CA TYR A 41 7.66 -2.87 20.06
C TYR A 41 7.60 -2.34 18.62
N TYR A 42 8.56 -1.48 18.28
CA TYR A 42 8.82 -1.00 16.93
C TYR A 42 10.25 -1.33 16.56
N LEU A 43 10.48 -1.64 15.29
CA LEU A 43 11.82 -1.77 14.74
C LEU A 43 12.18 -0.45 14.05
N GLY A 44 13.38 0.08 14.27
CA GLY A 44 13.84 1.27 13.57
C GLY A 44 15.10 0.98 12.77
N GLY A 45 15.30 1.75 11.71
CA GLY A 45 16.47 1.62 10.88
C GLY A 45 16.52 2.66 9.78
N ARG A 46 17.40 2.42 8.81
CA ARG A 46 17.64 3.31 7.69
C ARG A 46 17.52 2.58 6.37
N ILE A 47 16.92 3.25 5.38
CA ILE A 47 16.97 2.86 3.96
C ILE A 47 17.37 4.08 3.15
N GLY A 48 18.54 4.02 2.52
CA GLY A 48 19.18 5.15 1.88
C GLY A 48 19.34 6.31 2.86
N LYS A 49 18.64 7.42 2.55
CA LYS A 49 18.61 8.64 3.36
C LYS A 49 17.38 8.72 4.30
N HIS A 50 16.47 7.76 4.22
CA HIS A 50 15.23 7.76 4.99
C HIS A 50 15.37 7.03 6.31
N GLN A 51 14.82 7.65 7.35
CA GLN A 51 14.72 7.06 8.68
C GLN A 51 13.36 6.36 8.80
N VAL A 52 13.40 5.04 8.93
CA VAL A 52 12.22 4.18 8.83
C VAL A 52 11.91 3.58 10.19
N VAL A 53 10.66 3.69 10.61
CA VAL A 53 10.13 2.95 11.76
C VAL A 53 9.09 1.94 11.28
N ILE A 54 9.31 0.68 11.63
CA ILE A 54 8.52 -0.48 11.20
C ILE A 54 7.64 -0.95 12.37
N GLY A 55 6.33 -0.99 12.14
CA GLY A 55 5.33 -1.53 13.05
C GLY A 55 4.70 -2.80 12.49
N VAL A 56 4.42 -3.78 13.36
CA VAL A 56 3.63 -4.96 13.02
C VAL A 56 2.28 -4.92 13.72
N GLN A 57 1.21 -5.29 13.01
CA GLN A 57 -0.11 -5.35 13.59
C GLN A 57 -0.22 -6.47 14.63
N ARG A 58 -1.04 -6.24 15.67
CA ARG A 58 -1.37 -7.28 16.66
C ARG A 58 -2.37 -8.30 16.11
N ARG A 59 -3.22 -7.85 15.19
CA ARG A 59 -4.28 -8.61 14.51
C ARG A 59 -4.50 -7.99 13.13
N ILE A 60 -4.84 -8.83 12.16
CA ILE A 60 -5.20 -8.46 10.78
C ILE A 60 -6.45 -7.57 10.78
N GLY A 61 -6.60 -6.73 9.76
CA GLY A 61 -7.81 -5.94 9.52
C GLY A 61 -7.59 -4.43 9.51
N LEU A 62 -8.54 -3.73 8.86
CA LEU A 62 -8.51 -2.29 8.60
C LEU A 62 -8.36 -1.45 9.88
N SER A 63 -9.17 -1.74 10.90
CA SER A 63 -9.16 -0.99 12.17
C SER A 63 -7.84 -1.13 12.90
N GLN A 64 -7.23 -2.31 12.84
CA GLN A 64 -5.96 -2.59 13.50
C GLN A 64 -4.79 -1.91 12.79
N ALA A 65 -4.84 -1.81 11.47
CA ALA A 65 -3.88 -1.06 10.68
C ALA A 65 -3.97 0.44 10.98
N ALA A 66 -5.19 0.99 11.01
CA ALA A 66 -5.46 2.40 11.36
C ALA A 66 -4.95 2.74 12.77
N ILE A 67 -5.25 1.90 13.77
CA ILE A 67 -4.78 2.07 15.15
C ILE A 67 -3.24 2.05 15.22
N LEU A 68 -2.59 1.17 14.45
CA LEU A 68 -1.14 1.11 14.42
C LEU A 68 -0.55 2.37 13.78
N ALA A 69 -1.10 2.82 12.65
CA ALA A 69 -0.69 4.06 11.99
C ALA A 69 -0.82 5.28 12.93
N GLU A 70 -1.94 5.40 13.63
CA GLU A 70 -2.16 6.48 14.59
C GLU A 70 -1.17 6.42 15.76
N LYS A 71 -0.92 5.23 16.33
CA LYS A 71 0.10 5.08 17.39
C LYS A 71 1.51 5.42 16.90
N MET A 72 1.86 5.03 15.68
CA MET A 72 3.12 5.40 15.06
C MET A 72 3.21 6.90 14.87
N ARG A 73 2.14 7.56 14.38
CA ARG A 73 2.08 9.01 14.22
C ARG A 73 2.26 9.75 15.55
N ALA A 74 1.60 9.28 16.61
CA ALA A 74 1.74 9.84 17.95
C ALA A 74 3.15 9.64 18.54
N GLY A 75 3.79 8.50 18.26
CA GLY A 75 5.11 8.16 18.78
C GLY A 75 6.29 8.75 18.00
N PHE A 76 6.09 8.97 16.70
CA PHE A 76 7.08 9.39 15.71
C PHE A 76 6.49 10.55 14.89
N PRO A 77 6.43 11.76 15.48
CA PRO A 77 5.60 12.85 14.97
C PRO A 77 6.05 13.42 13.61
N ASN A 78 7.28 13.11 13.18
CA ASN A 78 7.84 13.58 11.92
C ASN A 78 7.65 12.59 10.75
N ILE A 79 6.94 11.47 10.96
CA ILE A 79 6.51 10.61 9.84
C ILE A 79 5.80 11.50 8.81
N ARG A 80 6.14 11.37 7.54
CA ARG A 80 5.49 12.09 6.43
C ARG A 80 4.54 11.16 5.71
N TYR A 81 5.06 10.02 5.27
CA TYR A 81 4.31 8.99 4.57
C TYR A 81 4.32 7.69 5.34
N PHE A 82 3.24 6.93 5.16
CA PHE A 82 3.23 5.51 5.46
C PHE A 82 3.48 4.69 4.19
N LEU A 83 4.22 3.60 4.35
CA LEU A 83 4.29 2.52 3.39
C LEU A 83 3.58 1.34 4.03
N LEU A 84 2.51 0.87 3.41
CA LEU A 84 1.83 -0.35 3.83
C LEU A 84 2.32 -1.48 2.93
N VAL A 85 3.21 -2.32 3.46
CA VAL A 85 3.93 -3.32 2.68
C VAL A 85 3.66 -4.71 3.23
N GLY A 86 3.21 -5.60 2.35
CA GLY A 86 2.87 -6.96 2.74
C GLY A 86 2.52 -7.84 1.55
N ILE A 87 1.79 -8.91 1.81
CA ILE A 87 1.29 -9.86 0.80
C ILE A 87 -0.17 -9.58 0.46
N ALA A 88 -0.62 -10.09 -0.69
CA ALA A 88 -2.00 -10.02 -1.15
C ALA A 88 -2.34 -11.20 -2.08
N GLY A 89 -3.64 -11.38 -2.33
CA GLY A 89 -4.13 -12.23 -3.41
C GLY A 89 -4.26 -11.44 -4.71
N GLY A 90 -3.72 -11.95 -5.82
CA GLY A 90 -3.71 -11.27 -7.11
C GLY A 90 -4.91 -11.59 -7.98
N VAL A 91 -5.30 -10.66 -8.85
CA VAL A 91 -6.16 -10.96 -9.99
C VAL A 91 -5.27 -11.49 -11.12
N PRO A 92 -5.43 -12.75 -11.57
CA PRO A 92 -4.51 -13.35 -12.52
C PRO A 92 -4.43 -12.58 -13.86
N ARG A 93 -5.55 -11.99 -14.30
CA ARG A 93 -5.69 -11.30 -15.58
C ARG A 93 -6.46 -10.00 -15.41
N TYR A 94 -5.93 -8.90 -15.93
CA TYR A 94 -6.60 -7.61 -15.90
C TYR A 94 -6.28 -6.76 -17.13
N GLY A 95 -7.02 -5.66 -17.31
CA GLY A 95 -6.86 -4.75 -18.44
C GLY A 95 -7.78 -5.07 -19.62
N PRO A 96 -7.78 -4.22 -20.66
CA PRO A 96 -8.72 -4.35 -21.76
C PRO A 96 -8.39 -5.55 -22.66
N ALA A 97 -9.41 -6.06 -23.36
CA ALA A 97 -9.23 -7.10 -24.36
C ALA A 97 -8.17 -6.69 -25.41
N GLY A 98 -7.21 -7.58 -25.67
CA GLY A 98 -6.10 -7.33 -26.60
C GLY A 98 -4.87 -6.65 -25.98
N ALA A 99 -4.95 -6.16 -24.74
CA ALA A 99 -3.81 -5.65 -23.97
C ALA A 99 -3.88 -6.10 -22.50
N THR A 100 -4.24 -7.37 -22.32
CA THR A 100 -4.35 -8.01 -21.00
C THR A 100 -2.98 -8.13 -20.35
N SER A 101 -2.92 -7.75 -19.08
CA SER A 101 -1.77 -8.01 -18.22
C SER A 101 -2.00 -9.28 -17.42
N GLU A 102 -0.94 -10.05 -17.22
CA GLU A 102 -0.95 -11.30 -16.46
C GLU A 102 -0.13 -11.09 -15.18
N ILE A 103 -0.76 -11.32 -14.03
CA ILE A 103 -0.10 -11.34 -12.71
C ILE A 103 0.25 -12.79 -12.37
N VAL A 104 1.49 -13.02 -11.95
CA VAL A 104 1.94 -14.31 -11.43
C VAL A 104 2.38 -14.23 -9.98
N LEU A 105 2.47 -15.37 -9.30
CA LEU A 105 2.92 -15.37 -7.91
C LEU A 105 4.35 -14.83 -7.80
N GLY A 106 4.60 -14.03 -6.77
CA GLY A 106 5.83 -13.27 -6.56
C GLY A 106 5.85 -11.88 -7.20
N ASP A 107 4.96 -11.60 -8.17
CA ASP A 107 4.84 -10.24 -8.73
C ASP A 107 4.42 -9.24 -7.64
N VAL A 108 4.71 -7.96 -7.87
CA VAL A 108 4.41 -6.86 -6.95
C VAL A 108 3.30 -6.00 -7.52
N VAL A 109 2.30 -5.67 -6.71
CA VAL A 109 1.26 -4.69 -7.01
C VAL A 109 1.49 -3.44 -6.16
N VAL A 110 1.40 -2.28 -6.80
CA VAL A 110 1.54 -0.96 -6.16
C VAL A 110 0.25 -0.19 -6.37
N SER A 111 -0.30 0.38 -5.29
CA SER A 111 -1.50 1.21 -5.38
C SER A 111 -1.26 2.38 -6.31
N SER A 112 -2.06 2.48 -7.38
CA SER A 112 -2.00 3.58 -8.34
C SER A 112 -3.42 3.91 -8.79
N PRO A 113 -3.83 5.19 -8.76
CA PRO A 113 -5.17 5.58 -9.19
C PRO A 113 -5.52 5.09 -10.59
N ARG A 114 -6.71 4.51 -10.74
CA ARG A 114 -7.31 4.12 -12.03
C ARG A 114 -8.81 4.30 -12.00
N GLY A 115 -9.37 4.78 -13.11
CA GLY A 115 -10.80 5.07 -13.22
C GLY A 115 -11.23 6.07 -12.14
N ASN A 116 -12.19 5.67 -11.30
CA ASN A 116 -12.77 6.51 -10.25
C ASN A 116 -12.16 6.28 -8.86
N HIS A 117 -11.08 5.50 -8.74
CA HIS A 117 -10.50 5.11 -7.45
C HIS A 117 -9.09 5.67 -7.26
N GLY A 118 -8.75 5.99 -6.00
CA GLY A 118 -7.46 6.58 -5.59
C GLY A 118 -6.27 5.61 -5.55
N GLY A 119 -6.45 4.38 -6.06
CA GLY A 119 -5.46 3.29 -5.99
C GLY A 119 -5.77 2.26 -4.92
N VAL A 120 -6.68 2.55 -3.99
CA VAL A 120 -7.28 1.60 -3.03
C VAL A 120 -8.78 1.86 -3.01
N LEU A 121 -9.57 0.83 -2.73
CA LEU A 121 -10.98 0.97 -2.36
C LEU A 121 -11.38 -0.07 -1.32
N GLN A 122 -12.31 0.30 -0.43
CA GLN A 122 -12.86 -0.61 0.57
C GLN A 122 -14.14 -1.32 0.07
N TYR A 123 -14.05 -2.50 -0.52
CA TYR A 123 -15.19 -3.10 -1.23
C TYR A 123 -16.27 -3.74 -0.33
N ASP A 124 -16.03 -3.87 0.98
CA ASP A 124 -17.01 -4.36 1.97
C ASP A 124 -17.82 -3.24 2.64
N LYS A 125 -17.68 -1.99 2.18
CA LYS A 125 -18.38 -0.80 2.69
C LYS A 125 -19.43 -0.33 1.69
N GLY A 126 -20.70 -0.44 2.03
CA GLY A 126 -21.76 -0.10 1.09
C GLY A 126 -23.17 -0.24 1.64
N ALA A 127 -24.13 -0.19 0.72
CA ALA A 127 -25.54 -0.45 1.02
C ALA A 127 -25.96 -1.77 0.37
N TRP A 128 -26.69 -2.59 1.11
CA TRP A 128 -27.31 -3.80 0.55
C TRP A 128 -28.47 -3.39 -0.37
N GLU A 129 -28.46 -3.93 -1.57
CA GLU A 129 -29.52 -3.81 -2.56
C GLU A 129 -30.26 -5.15 -2.70
N GLY A 130 -31.26 -5.22 -3.59
CA GLY A 130 -32.00 -6.45 -3.87
C GLY A 130 -31.07 -7.64 -4.17
N GLU A 131 -31.57 -8.86 -3.90
CA GLU A 131 -30.83 -10.12 -4.07
C GLU A 131 -29.60 -10.31 -3.16
N GLY A 132 -29.50 -9.54 -2.07
CA GLY A 132 -28.40 -9.69 -1.11
C GLY A 132 -27.07 -9.20 -1.66
N ARG A 133 -27.10 -8.25 -2.59
CA ARG A 133 -25.90 -7.66 -3.18
C ARG A 133 -25.46 -6.43 -2.41
N LEU A 134 -24.20 -6.37 -2.00
CA LEU A 134 -23.62 -5.15 -1.46
C LEU A 134 -23.19 -4.24 -2.62
N ASN A 135 -23.80 -3.07 -2.73
CA ASN A 135 -23.34 -2.03 -3.62
C ASN A 135 -22.33 -1.14 -2.88
N PHE A 136 -21.08 -1.16 -3.32
CA PHE A 136 -20.02 -0.35 -2.74
C PHE A 136 -20.38 1.14 -2.78
N ARG A 137 -20.24 1.80 -1.62
CA ARG A 137 -20.43 3.25 -1.48
C ARG A 137 -19.32 3.78 -0.58
N GLY A 138 -18.31 4.35 -1.21
CA GLY A 138 -17.21 4.97 -0.49
C GLY A 138 -16.15 5.52 -1.43
N HIS A 139 -15.18 6.16 -0.82
CA HIS A 139 -13.90 6.48 -1.42
C HIS A 139 -12.87 6.35 -0.30
N THR A 140 -11.63 6.02 -0.67
CA THR A 140 -10.47 6.29 0.18
C THR A 140 -9.77 7.52 -0.36
N ASN A 141 -8.87 8.13 0.42
CA ASN A 141 -7.94 9.08 -0.18
C ASN A 141 -7.06 8.36 -1.22
N GLY A 142 -6.44 9.14 -2.10
CA GLY A 142 -5.47 8.62 -3.06
C GLY A 142 -4.03 8.69 -2.55
N VAL A 143 -3.13 8.05 -3.30
CA VAL A 143 -1.69 8.22 -3.11
C VAL A 143 -1.34 9.72 -3.25
N PRO A 144 -0.65 10.34 -2.27
CA PRO A 144 -0.22 11.74 -2.32
C PRO A 144 0.55 12.06 -3.61
N GLY A 145 0.38 13.27 -4.17
CA GLY A 145 0.92 13.61 -5.48
C GLY A 145 2.44 13.51 -5.60
N ASP A 146 3.18 13.86 -4.54
CA ASP A 146 4.63 13.73 -4.47
C ASP A 146 5.09 12.27 -4.35
N LEU A 147 4.41 11.46 -3.55
CA LEU A 147 4.64 10.03 -3.45
C LEU A 147 4.29 9.31 -4.78
N MET A 148 3.22 9.73 -5.44
CA MET A 148 2.82 9.23 -6.75
C MET A 148 3.82 9.63 -7.84
N ALA A 149 4.44 10.81 -7.75
CA ALA A 149 5.53 11.19 -8.63
C ALA A 149 6.74 10.26 -8.47
N ALA A 150 7.10 9.89 -7.24
CA ALA A 150 8.16 8.90 -6.98
C ALA A 150 7.80 7.53 -7.58
N VAL A 151 6.55 7.06 -7.40
CA VAL A 151 6.05 5.81 -8.01
C VAL A 151 6.14 5.87 -9.54
N ASN A 152 5.74 6.97 -10.16
CA ASN A 152 5.76 7.12 -11.62
C ASN A 152 7.18 7.22 -12.17
N ASN A 153 8.11 7.88 -11.47
CA ASN A 153 9.52 7.93 -11.87
C ASN A 153 10.14 6.53 -11.79
N PHE A 154 9.91 5.80 -10.70
CA PHE A 154 10.38 4.43 -10.55
C PHE A 154 9.80 3.51 -11.64
N ARG A 155 8.53 3.70 -12.00
CA ARG A 155 7.89 3.01 -13.13
C ARG A 155 8.55 3.36 -14.47
N ALA A 156 8.93 4.62 -14.69
CA ALA A 156 9.50 5.09 -15.95
C ALA A 156 10.93 4.59 -16.18
N GLU A 157 11.70 4.35 -15.11
CA GLU A 157 13.04 3.75 -15.17
C GLU A 157 13.02 2.29 -15.66
N GLY A 158 11.84 1.64 -15.60
CA GLY A 158 11.59 0.31 -16.13
C GLY A 158 12.27 -0.82 -15.36
N SER A 159 12.00 -2.06 -15.77
CA SER A 159 12.51 -3.29 -15.13
C SER A 159 14.05 -3.37 -15.09
N SER A 160 14.74 -2.62 -15.94
CA SER A 160 16.21 -2.56 -15.99
C SER A 160 16.86 -1.89 -14.78
N GLN A 161 16.10 -1.16 -13.96
CA GLN A 161 16.62 -0.47 -12.76
C GLN A 161 15.85 -0.80 -11.48
N THR A 162 14.82 -1.65 -11.54
CA THR A 162 14.26 -2.22 -10.31
C THR A 162 15.31 -3.14 -9.71
N ASN A 163 15.98 -2.69 -8.65
CA ASN A 163 16.97 -3.46 -7.90
C ASN A 163 16.35 -4.62 -7.08
N ILE A 164 15.15 -5.07 -7.43
CA ILE A 164 14.42 -6.11 -6.69
C ILE A 164 15.25 -7.39 -6.62
N THR A 165 15.73 -7.89 -7.77
CA THR A 165 16.55 -9.12 -7.81
C THR A 165 17.81 -9.00 -6.95
N GLU A 166 18.55 -7.90 -7.08
CA GLU A 166 19.77 -7.64 -6.28
C GLU A 166 19.46 -7.55 -4.78
N VAL A 167 18.36 -6.89 -4.42
CA VAL A 167 17.93 -6.77 -3.02
C VAL A 167 17.50 -8.14 -2.47
N LEU A 168 16.82 -8.97 -3.25
CA LEU A 168 16.45 -10.33 -2.83
C LEU A 168 17.70 -11.19 -2.56
N GLU A 169 18.71 -11.13 -3.41
CA GLU A 169 19.99 -11.79 -3.19
C GLU A 169 20.65 -11.32 -1.88
N GLN A 170 20.71 -10.00 -1.67
CA GLN A 170 21.25 -9.42 -0.43
C GLN A 170 20.45 -9.82 0.82
N MET A 171 19.12 -9.88 0.74
CA MET A 171 18.26 -10.30 1.84
C MET A 171 18.58 -11.73 2.26
N ARG A 172 18.73 -12.65 1.30
CA ARG A 172 19.07 -14.05 1.57
C ARG A 172 20.43 -14.16 2.28
N LEU A 173 21.43 -13.38 1.87
CA LEU A 173 22.76 -13.38 2.52
C LEU A 173 22.74 -12.92 3.98
N ARG A 174 21.69 -12.22 4.44
CA ARG A 174 21.52 -11.81 5.84
C ARG A 174 20.87 -12.88 6.73
N LEU A 175 20.41 -13.97 6.14
CA LEU A 175 19.81 -15.10 6.84
C LEU A 175 20.86 -16.20 7.07
N ASP A 176 20.67 -16.96 8.14
CA ASP A 176 21.39 -18.22 8.32
C ASP A 176 21.00 -19.24 7.24
N ASN A 177 21.86 -20.23 7.05
CA ASN A 177 21.74 -21.22 5.98
C ASN A 177 20.39 -21.96 6.00
N ASP A 178 19.82 -22.21 7.18
CA ASP A 178 18.55 -22.94 7.31
C ASP A 178 17.35 -22.10 6.87
N ARG A 179 17.45 -20.77 6.97
CA ARG A 179 16.39 -19.82 6.61
C ARG A 179 16.52 -19.21 5.23
N GLN A 180 17.69 -19.28 4.59
CA GLN A 180 17.92 -18.73 3.24
C GLN A 180 16.87 -19.21 2.23
N HIS A 181 16.63 -20.52 2.19
CA HIS A 181 15.71 -21.14 1.24
C HIS A 181 14.24 -20.77 1.43
N GLN A 182 13.88 -20.16 2.57
CA GLN A 182 12.51 -19.71 2.82
C GLN A 182 12.10 -18.55 1.92
N TYR A 183 13.07 -17.83 1.35
CA TYR A 183 12.88 -16.66 0.49
C TYR A 183 13.28 -16.90 -0.96
N ASP A 184 13.50 -18.16 -1.36
CA ASP A 184 13.75 -18.51 -2.76
C ASP A 184 12.45 -18.38 -3.57
N ASP A 185 12.55 -17.95 -4.83
CA ASP A 185 11.43 -18.06 -5.78
C ASP A 185 11.05 -19.54 -5.93
N PRO A 186 9.83 -19.95 -5.55
CA PRO A 186 9.40 -21.35 -5.65
C PRO A 186 9.37 -21.90 -7.09
N GLY A 187 9.44 -21.02 -8.09
CA GLY A 187 9.54 -21.34 -9.51
C GLY A 187 8.20 -21.57 -10.19
N PRO A 188 8.18 -21.58 -11.54
CA PRO A 188 6.95 -21.61 -12.33
C PRO A 188 6.10 -22.88 -12.10
N GLY A 189 6.71 -24.01 -11.74
CA GLY A 189 5.97 -25.25 -11.45
C GLY A 189 5.19 -25.24 -10.13
N ARG A 190 5.48 -24.26 -9.25
CA ARG A 190 4.75 -24.02 -7.99
C ARG A 190 3.76 -22.88 -8.09
N ASP A 191 3.66 -22.24 -9.25
CA ASP A 191 2.61 -21.29 -9.57
C ASP A 191 1.46 -22.04 -10.26
N ARG A 192 0.37 -22.25 -9.52
CA ARG A 192 -0.78 -23.02 -9.97
C ARG A 192 -2.01 -22.15 -9.91
N LEU A 193 -2.42 -21.63 -11.06
CA LEU A 193 -3.70 -20.96 -11.21
C LEU A 193 -4.76 -22.02 -11.53
N PHE A 194 -5.73 -22.22 -10.65
CA PHE A 194 -6.87 -23.09 -10.94
C PHE A 194 -7.92 -22.33 -11.74
N LYS A 195 -8.65 -23.05 -12.60
CA LYS A 195 -9.83 -22.52 -13.29
C LYS A 195 -10.85 -22.00 -12.27
N ASP A 196 -11.48 -20.88 -12.57
CA ASP A 196 -12.35 -20.17 -11.61
C ASP A 196 -13.53 -20.98 -11.05
N ILE A 197 -13.98 -22.00 -11.79
CA ILE A 197 -15.09 -22.88 -11.40
C ILE A 197 -14.64 -24.09 -10.56
N TYR A 198 -13.32 -24.32 -10.45
CA TYR A 198 -12.80 -25.45 -9.70
C TYR A 198 -12.74 -25.06 -8.23
N GLU A 199 -13.38 -25.84 -7.37
CA GLU A 199 -13.34 -25.62 -5.93
C GLU A 199 -12.22 -26.43 -5.29
N HIS A 200 -11.57 -25.83 -4.30
CA HIS A 200 -10.59 -26.53 -3.48
C HIS A 200 -11.22 -27.73 -2.78
N GLN A 201 -10.62 -28.91 -2.91
CA GLN A 201 -11.19 -30.19 -2.42
C GLN A 201 -10.78 -30.54 -0.98
N GLY A 202 -9.90 -29.76 -0.36
CA GLY A 202 -9.46 -29.91 1.02
C GLY A 202 -10.04 -28.84 1.95
N THR A 203 -9.39 -28.67 3.09
CA THR A 203 -9.56 -27.52 3.98
C THR A 203 -8.63 -26.39 3.56
N GLU A 204 -8.89 -25.17 4.02
CA GLU A 204 -7.99 -24.01 3.83
C GLU A 204 -6.55 -24.20 4.34
N LEU A 205 -6.30 -25.26 5.11
CA LEU A 205 -4.99 -25.63 5.62
C LEU A 205 -4.22 -26.56 4.69
N ASP A 206 -4.91 -27.25 3.79
CA ASP A 206 -4.35 -28.28 2.93
C ASP A 206 -3.64 -27.68 1.72
N ASP A 207 -2.52 -28.30 1.36
CA ASP A 207 -1.78 -27.90 0.16
C ASP A 207 -2.50 -28.46 -1.08
N CYS A 208 -2.82 -27.56 -2.02
CA CYS A 208 -3.47 -27.91 -3.28
C CYS A 208 -2.70 -28.98 -4.08
N ARG A 209 -1.40 -29.18 -3.82
CA ARG A 209 -0.61 -30.26 -4.42
C ARG A 209 -1.10 -31.66 -4.06
N VAL A 210 -1.77 -31.81 -2.93
CA VAL A 210 -2.18 -33.12 -2.38
C VAL A 210 -3.66 -33.38 -2.63
N CYS A 211 -4.50 -32.34 -2.53
CA CYS A 211 -5.96 -32.50 -2.56
C CYS A 211 -6.60 -32.07 -3.87
N CYS A 212 -5.95 -31.25 -4.71
CA CYS A 212 -6.56 -30.69 -5.92
C CYS A 212 -6.06 -31.35 -7.21
N ASP A 213 -6.92 -31.39 -8.21
CA ASP A 213 -6.68 -31.99 -9.51
C ASP A 213 -5.87 -31.06 -10.41
N ALA A 214 -4.73 -31.56 -10.88
CA ALA A 214 -3.81 -30.80 -11.73
C ALA A 214 -4.39 -30.49 -13.12
N ASP A 215 -5.41 -31.23 -13.58
CA ASP A 215 -6.05 -31.00 -14.89
C ASP A 215 -6.86 -29.69 -14.96
N TYR A 216 -7.12 -29.08 -13.81
CA TYR A 216 -7.76 -27.77 -13.68
C TYR A 216 -6.77 -26.61 -13.52
N VAL A 217 -5.46 -26.89 -13.56
CA VAL A 217 -4.43 -25.86 -13.47
C VAL A 217 -4.11 -25.29 -14.85
N GLU A 218 -4.09 -23.97 -14.94
CA GLU A 218 -3.50 -23.20 -16.04
C GLU A 218 -2.08 -22.79 -15.66
N SER A 219 -1.07 -23.39 -16.29
CA SER A 219 0.32 -23.06 -16.00
C SER A 219 0.71 -21.69 -16.54
N ARG A 220 1.84 -21.13 -16.07
CA ARG A 220 2.40 -19.89 -16.66
C ARG A 220 2.64 -20.00 -18.17
N ALA A 221 2.96 -21.20 -18.67
CA ALA A 221 3.17 -21.43 -20.10
C ALA A 221 1.85 -21.38 -20.89
N ASP A 222 0.78 -21.96 -20.34
CA ASP A 222 -0.56 -21.96 -20.96
C ASP A 222 -1.14 -20.55 -21.03
N ARG A 223 -0.77 -19.69 -20.08
CA ARG A 223 -1.13 -18.27 -20.01
C ARG A 223 -0.31 -17.38 -20.95
N GLY A 224 0.68 -17.93 -21.65
CA GLY A 224 1.48 -17.24 -22.66
C GLY A 224 2.63 -16.39 -22.12
N SER A 225 3.26 -15.61 -23.02
CA SER A 225 4.46 -14.81 -22.70
C SER A 225 4.20 -13.76 -21.62
N GLY A 226 2.95 -13.28 -21.49
CA GLY A 226 2.53 -12.33 -20.46
C GLY A 226 2.70 -12.87 -19.04
N ALA A 227 2.57 -14.18 -18.82
CA ALA A 227 2.73 -14.84 -17.52
C ALA A 227 4.10 -15.52 -17.34
N THR A 228 4.89 -15.65 -18.42
CA THR A 228 6.22 -16.27 -18.33
C THR A 228 7.24 -15.30 -17.73
N ARG A 229 7.98 -15.75 -16.72
CA ARG A 229 9.03 -14.98 -16.04
C ARG A 229 10.29 -15.82 -15.87
N GLN A 230 11.44 -15.18 -15.83
CA GLN A 230 12.64 -15.80 -15.29
C GLN A 230 12.49 -15.93 -13.76
N VAL A 231 13.10 -16.96 -13.18
CA VAL A 231 13.18 -17.13 -11.72
C VAL A 231 13.83 -15.89 -11.12
N ASP A 232 13.32 -15.42 -9.97
CA ASP A 232 13.79 -14.23 -9.24
C ASP A 232 13.65 -12.90 -10.00
N LYS A 233 12.80 -12.86 -11.03
CA LYS A 233 12.49 -11.64 -11.80
C LYS A 233 10.98 -11.33 -11.79
N PRO A 234 10.43 -10.93 -10.63
CA PRO A 234 9.04 -10.52 -10.55
C PRO A 234 8.78 -9.26 -11.38
N SER A 235 7.55 -9.11 -11.86
CA SER A 235 7.05 -7.89 -12.48
C SER A 235 6.36 -6.98 -11.48
N VAL A 236 6.32 -5.68 -11.80
CA VAL A 236 5.61 -4.68 -11.00
C VAL A 236 4.38 -4.20 -11.77
N HIS A 237 3.24 -4.24 -11.09
CA HIS A 237 1.93 -3.87 -11.58
C HIS A 237 1.41 -2.67 -10.80
N PHE A 238 0.73 -1.74 -11.46
CA PHE A 238 0.27 -0.49 -10.86
C PHE A 238 -1.23 -0.34 -11.08
N GLY A 239 -2.05 -0.37 -10.03
CA GLY A 239 -3.50 -0.30 -10.19
C GLY A 239 -4.26 -0.23 -8.88
N ASN A 240 -5.58 -0.41 -8.96
CA ASN A 240 -6.45 -0.36 -7.78
C ASN A 240 -6.31 -1.64 -6.94
N ILE A 241 -6.30 -1.46 -5.62
CA ILE A 241 -6.24 -2.55 -4.64
C ILE A 241 -7.57 -2.62 -3.88
N ALA A 242 -8.20 -3.80 -3.87
CA ALA A 242 -9.40 -4.07 -3.10
C ALA A 242 -9.03 -4.37 -1.63
N SER A 243 -9.56 -3.56 -0.72
CA SER A 243 -9.33 -3.67 0.72
C SER A 243 -10.63 -4.07 1.44
N SER A 244 -10.57 -4.95 2.44
CA SER A 244 -11.77 -5.41 3.18
C SER A 244 -11.44 -6.05 4.52
N ASN A 245 -12.41 -6.16 5.44
CA ASN A 245 -12.26 -7.02 6.62
C ASN A 245 -12.52 -8.51 6.33
N GLN A 246 -12.94 -8.83 5.11
CA GLN A 246 -13.24 -10.19 4.66
C GLN A 246 -12.13 -10.69 3.74
N LEU A 247 -11.68 -11.91 3.97
CA LEU A 247 -10.74 -12.58 3.09
C LEU A 247 -11.45 -13.00 1.79
N GLN A 248 -10.97 -12.52 0.64
CA GLN A 248 -11.47 -13.00 -0.65
C GLN A 248 -10.93 -14.41 -0.95
N ILE A 249 -11.85 -15.36 -1.11
CA ILE A 249 -11.57 -16.76 -1.43
C ILE A 249 -12.44 -17.30 -2.59
N SER A 250 -13.29 -16.47 -3.18
CA SER A 250 -14.12 -16.84 -4.32
C SER A 250 -13.56 -16.21 -5.59
N ALA A 251 -13.09 -17.06 -6.53
CA ALA A 251 -12.62 -16.60 -7.83
C ALA A 251 -13.73 -15.87 -8.62
N ILE A 252 -14.98 -16.29 -8.46
CA ILE A 252 -16.16 -15.65 -9.07
C ILE A 252 -16.32 -14.23 -8.52
N GLU A 253 -16.32 -14.05 -7.20
CA GLU A 253 -16.44 -12.73 -6.59
C GLU A 253 -15.21 -11.85 -6.88
N ARG A 254 -14.01 -12.43 -6.87
CA ARG A 254 -12.77 -11.74 -7.27
C ARG A 254 -12.90 -11.13 -8.67
N ASN A 255 -13.35 -11.94 -9.63
CA ASN A 255 -13.52 -11.51 -11.02
C ASN A 255 -14.62 -10.45 -11.14
N ARG A 256 -15.73 -10.60 -10.41
CA ARG A 256 -16.80 -9.60 -10.37
C ARG A 256 -16.29 -8.24 -9.88
N VAL A 257 -15.62 -8.21 -8.72
CA VAL A 257 -15.06 -6.97 -8.15
C VAL A 257 -13.99 -6.37 -9.06
N GLN A 258 -13.18 -7.20 -9.72
CA GLN A 258 -12.24 -6.72 -10.75
C GLN A 258 -12.95 -6.02 -11.91
N GLN A 259 -14.02 -6.61 -12.44
CA GLN A 259 -14.78 -6.00 -13.55
C GLN A 259 -15.48 -4.71 -13.13
N GLU A 260 -16.03 -4.66 -11.92
CA GLU A 260 -16.77 -3.51 -11.40
C GLU A 260 -15.83 -2.34 -11.03
N HIS A 261 -14.59 -2.61 -10.59
CA HIS A 261 -13.74 -1.60 -9.95
C HIS A 261 -12.29 -1.53 -10.48
N ASP A 262 -11.94 -2.29 -11.51
CA ASP A 262 -10.59 -2.40 -12.09
C ASP A 262 -9.51 -2.70 -11.04
N VAL A 263 -9.86 -3.50 -10.02
CA VAL A 263 -8.91 -3.95 -9.00
C VAL A 263 -8.02 -5.05 -9.52
N ILE A 264 -6.77 -5.08 -9.06
CA ILE A 264 -5.78 -6.05 -9.53
C ILE A 264 -5.21 -6.92 -8.39
N CYS A 265 -5.51 -6.62 -7.14
CA CYS A 265 -5.26 -7.50 -6.00
C CYS A 265 -6.21 -7.20 -4.81
N PHE A 266 -6.23 -8.11 -3.84
CA PHE A 266 -7.07 -8.10 -2.65
C PHE A 266 -6.24 -8.24 -1.38
N GLU A 267 -6.48 -7.37 -0.41
CA GLU A 267 -5.81 -7.34 0.91
C GLU A 267 -6.78 -6.83 2.00
N MET A 268 -6.31 -6.71 3.24
CA MET A 268 -7.20 -6.53 4.40
C MET A 268 -6.88 -5.32 5.30
N GLU A 269 -6.06 -4.36 4.85
CA GLU A 269 -5.55 -3.30 5.74
C GLU A 269 -5.60 -1.88 5.15
N ALA A 270 -5.35 -1.72 3.85
CA ALA A 270 -5.03 -0.45 3.24
C ALA A 270 -6.06 0.65 3.44
N ALA A 271 -7.34 0.34 3.26
CA ALA A 271 -8.37 1.38 3.34
C ALA A 271 -8.41 2.04 4.73
N GLY A 272 -8.13 1.30 5.81
CA GLY A 272 -8.12 1.84 7.16
C GLY A 272 -6.99 2.86 7.41
N VAL A 273 -5.86 2.71 6.73
CA VAL A 273 -4.72 3.65 6.84
C VAL A 273 -4.88 4.81 5.86
N MET A 274 -5.29 4.52 4.62
CA MET A 274 -5.34 5.49 3.53
C MET A 274 -6.46 6.52 3.71
N ASP A 275 -7.52 6.21 4.47
CA ASP A 275 -8.59 7.16 4.80
C ASP A 275 -8.11 8.37 5.61
N GLU A 276 -7.02 8.24 6.37
CA GLU A 276 -6.56 9.31 7.28
C GLU A 276 -5.11 9.73 7.03
N TYR A 277 -4.25 8.85 6.51
CA TYR A 277 -2.83 9.11 6.40
C TYR A 277 -2.29 9.04 4.97
N PRO A 278 -1.39 9.96 4.59
CA PRO A 278 -0.62 9.89 3.34
C PRO A 278 0.10 8.53 3.23
N CYS A 279 -0.30 7.69 2.27
CA CYS A 279 0.16 6.31 2.19
C CYS A 279 0.35 5.85 0.75
N VAL A 280 1.29 4.92 0.55
CA VAL A 280 1.36 4.05 -0.64
C VAL A 280 1.33 2.60 -0.19
N VAL A 281 0.62 1.76 -0.94
CA VAL A 281 0.46 0.35 -0.64
C VAL A 281 1.26 -0.47 -1.64
N VAL A 282 2.06 -1.41 -1.14
CA VAL A 282 2.90 -2.31 -1.93
C VAL A 282 2.61 -3.75 -1.50
N ARG A 283 2.14 -4.57 -2.43
CA ARG A 283 1.70 -5.94 -2.16
C ARG A 283 2.41 -6.95 -3.03
N GLY A 284 3.08 -7.91 -2.42
CA GLY A 284 3.59 -9.09 -3.10
C GLY A 284 2.48 -10.13 -3.26
N ILE A 285 2.36 -10.72 -4.44
CA ILE A 285 1.26 -11.65 -4.72
C ILE A 285 1.64 -13.06 -4.28
N CYS A 286 0.92 -13.62 -3.29
CA CYS A 286 1.19 -14.95 -2.74
C CYS A 286 0.10 -16.00 -3.04
N ASP A 287 -1.08 -15.57 -3.47
CA ASP A 287 -2.16 -16.42 -3.97
C ASP A 287 -2.99 -15.64 -5.02
N TYR A 288 -4.05 -16.24 -5.57
CA TYR A 288 -4.89 -15.62 -6.58
C TYR A 288 -6.24 -15.13 -6.06
N ALA A 289 -6.34 -14.77 -4.77
CA ALA A 289 -7.58 -14.33 -4.13
C ALA A 289 -8.76 -15.30 -4.40
N ASP A 290 -8.46 -16.59 -4.33
CA ASP A 290 -9.40 -17.70 -4.46
C ASP A 290 -9.22 -18.68 -3.28
N SER A 291 -9.85 -19.85 -3.38
CA SER A 291 -9.83 -20.88 -2.37
C SER A 291 -8.51 -21.68 -2.36
N HIS A 292 -7.64 -21.48 -3.35
CA HIS A 292 -6.39 -22.23 -3.52
C HIS A 292 -5.22 -21.48 -2.89
N LYS A 293 -5.17 -21.46 -1.56
CA LYS A 293 -4.10 -20.78 -0.82
C LYS A 293 -2.74 -21.42 -1.09
N ASN A 294 -1.72 -20.57 -1.25
CA ASN A 294 -0.35 -21.01 -1.54
C ASN A 294 0.67 -20.45 -0.54
N LYS A 295 0.70 -21.05 0.64
CA LYS A 295 1.56 -20.61 1.76
C LYS A 295 3.05 -20.60 1.41
N GLY A 296 3.47 -21.46 0.47
CA GLY A 296 4.87 -21.54 0.03
C GLY A 296 5.40 -20.27 -0.65
N TRP A 297 4.52 -19.37 -1.11
CA TRP A 297 4.90 -18.11 -1.75
C TRP A 297 4.96 -16.92 -0.81
N GLN A 298 4.44 -17.02 0.43
CA GLN A 298 4.25 -15.84 1.28
C GLN A 298 5.56 -15.12 1.62
N ASN A 299 6.61 -15.86 1.98
CA ASN A 299 7.91 -15.27 2.30
C ASN A 299 8.55 -14.59 1.09
N TYR A 300 8.55 -15.28 -0.06
CA TYR A 300 9.09 -14.72 -1.30
C TYR A 300 8.30 -13.48 -1.73
N ALA A 301 6.97 -13.54 -1.76
CA ALA A 301 6.11 -12.40 -2.08
C ALA A 301 6.31 -11.21 -1.12
N ALA A 302 6.42 -11.47 0.18
CA ALA A 302 6.72 -10.42 1.16
C ALA A 302 8.09 -9.77 0.88
N ALA A 303 9.09 -10.56 0.46
CA ALA A 303 10.40 -10.06 0.12
C ALA A 303 10.41 -9.25 -1.19
N THR A 304 9.68 -9.68 -2.23
CA THR A 304 9.56 -8.89 -3.47
C THR A 304 8.90 -7.54 -3.22
N ALA A 305 7.86 -7.50 -2.37
CA ALA A 305 7.21 -6.26 -1.93
C ALA A 305 8.15 -5.35 -1.14
N ALA A 306 8.88 -5.90 -0.16
CA ALA A 306 9.84 -5.15 0.64
C ALA A 306 11.01 -4.62 -0.21
N ALA A 307 11.49 -5.41 -1.18
CA ALA A 307 12.54 -5.02 -2.10
C ALA A 307 12.08 -3.88 -3.03
N TYR A 308 10.86 -3.95 -3.56
CA TYR A 308 10.27 -2.84 -4.32
C TYR A 308 10.16 -1.57 -3.45
N ALA A 309 9.65 -1.70 -2.22
CA ALA A 309 9.50 -0.58 -1.31
C ALA A 309 10.85 0.07 -0.96
N LYS A 310 11.93 -0.71 -0.82
CA LYS A 310 13.30 -0.19 -0.69
C LYS A 310 13.70 0.66 -1.90
N GLY A 311 13.49 0.16 -3.11
CA GLY A 311 13.76 0.91 -4.35
C GLY A 311 12.95 2.20 -4.43
N LEU A 312 11.65 2.15 -4.11
CA LEU A 312 10.79 3.33 -4.10
C LEU A 312 11.27 4.41 -3.13
N LEU A 313 11.73 4.05 -1.92
CA LEU A 313 12.27 5.02 -0.96
C LEU A 313 13.48 5.77 -1.52
N ALA A 314 14.31 5.16 -2.36
CA ALA A 314 15.43 5.84 -3.00
C ALA A 314 14.98 6.96 -3.95
N MET A 315 13.76 6.88 -4.48
CA MET A 315 13.17 7.88 -5.38
C MET A 315 12.49 9.04 -4.65
N ILE A 316 12.21 8.89 -3.35
CA ILE A 316 11.56 9.93 -2.55
C ILE A 316 12.63 10.92 -2.06
N PRO A 317 12.52 12.22 -2.37
CA PRO A 317 13.44 13.22 -1.85
C PRO A 317 13.35 13.34 -0.32
N THR A 318 14.50 13.41 0.35
CA THR A 318 14.56 13.76 1.76
C THR A 318 14.42 15.27 1.94
N VAL A 319 13.56 15.69 2.86
CA VAL A 319 13.52 17.07 3.33
C VAL A 319 14.23 17.07 4.67
N ASP A 320 15.34 17.80 4.78
CA ASP A 320 16.11 17.86 6.02
C ASP A 320 15.23 18.39 7.15
N ALA A 321 15.11 17.61 8.24
CA ALA A 321 14.33 17.96 9.42
C ALA A 321 14.85 19.20 10.16
N THR A 322 16.00 19.76 9.73
CA THR A 322 16.57 21.02 10.24
C THR A 322 15.94 22.26 9.60
N CYS A 323 15.37 22.16 8.39
CA CYS A 323 14.81 23.32 7.69
C CYS A 323 13.42 23.72 8.25
N SER A 324 12.67 22.77 8.83
CA SER A 324 11.38 23.03 9.47
C SER A 324 11.50 23.67 10.86
N ALA A 325 12.65 23.55 11.54
CA ALA A 325 12.91 24.25 12.80
C ALA A 325 13.17 25.75 12.59
N GLN A 326 13.87 26.12 11.51
CA GLN A 326 14.19 27.52 11.20
C GLN A 326 12.99 28.32 10.68
N SER A 327 12.02 27.65 10.04
CA SER A 327 10.79 28.27 9.54
C SER A 327 9.76 28.51 10.64
N ALA A 328 9.77 27.71 11.72
CA ALA A 328 8.93 27.94 12.89
C ALA A 328 9.46 29.10 13.76
N GLU A 329 10.78 29.22 13.93
CA GLU A 329 11.41 30.29 14.73
C GLU A 329 11.43 31.66 14.02
N GLN A 330 11.40 31.70 12.68
CA GLN A 330 11.27 32.96 11.94
C GLN A 330 9.85 33.52 11.88
N SER A 331 8.81 32.73 12.23
CA SER A 331 7.43 33.23 12.27
C SER A 331 7.07 33.98 13.57
N SER A 332 7.90 33.89 14.60
CA SER A 332 7.61 34.46 15.92
C SER A 332 8.41 35.73 16.28
N SER A 333 9.25 36.24 15.36
CA SER A 333 9.94 37.50 15.59
C SER A 333 9.90 38.43 14.37
N GLN A 334 9.21 39.56 14.58
CA GLN A 334 9.16 40.75 13.74
C GLN A 334 8.33 40.68 12.45
N HIS A 335 7.03 40.93 12.59
CA HIS A 335 6.31 41.83 11.71
C HIS A 335 5.58 42.87 12.56
N SER A 336 6.29 43.94 12.94
CA SER A 336 5.63 45.23 13.18
C SER A 336 5.02 45.66 11.87
N ALA A 337 3.70 45.53 11.76
CA ALA A 337 2.95 45.89 10.57
C ALA A 337 3.15 47.38 10.26
N ASN A 338 3.88 47.69 9.19
CA ASN A 338 3.73 48.97 8.50
C ASN A 338 2.38 48.94 7.78
N ILE A 339 1.38 49.52 8.44
CA ILE A 339 0.06 49.77 7.88
C ILE A 339 0.25 50.69 6.66
N THR A 340 0.05 50.14 5.46
CA THR A 340 -0.12 50.94 4.25
C THR A 340 -1.60 51.30 4.17
N ASN A 341 -1.93 52.54 4.54
CA ASN A 341 -3.29 53.07 4.43
C ASN A 341 -3.70 53.14 2.94
N MET A 342 -4.55 52.21 2.50
CA MET A 342 -5.33 52.39 1.28
C MET A 342 -6.39 53.46 1.55
N THR A 343 -6.21 54.62 0.92
CA THR A 343 -7.11 55.76 1.08
C THR A 343 -8.22 55.63 0.04
N PHE A 344 -9.44 55.28 0.46
CA PHE A 344 -10.63 55.45 -0.37
C PHE A 344 -11.23 56.84 -0.10
N GLY A 345 -11.46 57.58 -1.18
CA GLY A 345 -11.99 58.94 -1.14
C GLY A 345 -13.38 58.98 -0.47
N ASN A 346 -13.51 59.90 0.48
CA ASN A 346 -14.75 60.22 1.17
C ASN A 346 -15.88 60.59 0.19
N ASN A 347 -17.03 59.95 0.34
CA ASN A 347 -18.26 60.72 0.43
C ASN A 347 -19.26 60.07 1.41
N THR A 348 -19.29 60.68 2.61
CA THR A 348 -20.41 60.85 3.54
C THR A 348 -21.18 59.62 4.04
N GLY A 349 -20.83 59.18 5.26
CA GLY A 349 -21.77 59.23 6.39
C GLY A 349 -22.63 58.02 6.75
N GLY A 350 -22.01 56.97 7.31
CA GLY A 350 -22.47 56.31 8.56
C GLY A 350 -23.57 55.24 8.53
N ILE A 351 -23.23 53.99 8.92
CA ILE A 351 -23.62 53.27 10.16
C ILE A 351 -23.44 51.75 9.97
N GLN A 352 -22.91 51.12 11.02
CA GLN A 352 -22.60 49.70 11.19
C GLN A 352 -23.79 48.73 11.03
N ALA A 353 -23.43 47.53 10.58
CA ALA A 353 -24.09 46.22 10.64
C ALA A 353 -25.43 46.11 11.39
N ARG A 354 -26.43 45.49 10.74
CA ARG A 354 -27.47 44.70 11.39
C ARG A 354 -27.96 43.55 10.50
N ASP A 355 -28.33 42.47 11.17
CA ASP A 355 -28.91 41.24 10.64
C ASP A 355 -30.15 41.49 9.77
N PHE A 356 -30.24 40.76 8.65
CA PHE A 356 -31.41 40.79 7.77
C PHE A 356 -32.37 39.64 8.13
N HIS A 357 -33.53 40.02 8.67
CA HIS A 357 -34.75 39.22 8.66
C HIS A 357 -35.75 39.87 7.69
N GLY A 358 -36.13 39.21 6.61
CA GLY A 358 -37.15 39.71 5.69
C GLY A 358 -37.31 38.89 4.41
N ASN A 359 -38.57 38.61 4.05
CA ASN A 359 -39.00 37.68 3.00
C ASN A 359 -38.76 38.13 1.55
N VAL A 360 -38.65 37.10 0.71
CA VAL A 360 -38.60 37.03 -0.76
C VAL A 360 -39.75 37.78 -1.46
N GLN A 361 -39.45 38.43 -2.59
CA GLN A 361 -40.36 38.46 -3.76
C GLN A 361 -39.61 38.71 -5.08
N PHE A 362 -39.98 37.93 -6.11
CA PHE A 362 -39.39 37.89 -7.45
C PHE A 362 -39.95 38.97 -8.39
N GLY A 363 -39.13 39.45 -9.33
CA GLY A 363 -39.54 40.28 -10.48
C GLY A 363 -38.71 39.95 -11.73
N ARG A 364 -39.39 39.53 -12.80
CA ARG A 364 -38.91 38.76 -13.97
C ARG A 364 -38.00 39.47 -14.99
N CYS A 365 -37.19 38.61 -15.64
CA CYS A 365 -36.56 38.63 -16.98
C CYS A 365 -35.51 39.69 -17.28
#